data_AF-A0A1M5N2Y5-F1
#
_entry.id   AF-A0A1M5N2Y5-F1
#
_cell.length_a   1.000
_cell.length_b   1.000
_cell.length_c   1.000
_cell.angle_alpha   90.00
_cell.angle_beta   90.00
_cell.angle_gamma   90.00
#
_symmetry.space_group_name_H-M   'P 1'
#
loop_
_entity.id
_entity.type
_entity.pdbx_description
1 polymer ?
#
loop_
_entity_poly.entity_id
_entity_poly.type
_entity_poly.pdbx_seq_one_letter_code
_entity_poly.pdbx_strand_id
1 'polypeptide(L)'
;MRNNDTLTGGGHADARMPADLDEKTTRYGEMLASALEEAEVCVPEGTPLYGMAEECEEMAVSYLEDGRHFREADDPVNALASYSYGYGWLDCGVRMGLFAIPEDTALFTTE
;
A
#
# COMPACT_ATOMS: atom_id res chain seq x y z
N MET A 1 42.99 40.56 -0.42
CA MET A 1 41.65 40.64 0.20
C MET A 1 40.68 39.99 -0.79
N ARG A 2 40.50 38.68 -0.64
CA ARG A 2 39.25 37.98 -0.28
C ARG A 2 38.21 38.00 -1.42
N ASN A 3 38.23 36.87 -2.15
CA ASN A 3 37.21 36.40 -3.08
C ASN A 3 35.87 36.28 -2.36
N ASN A 4 34.80 36.69 -3.04
CA ASN A 4 33.44 36.58 -2.55
C ASN A 4 32.66 35.55 -3.40
N ASP A 5 31.97 34.66 -2.69
CA ASP A 5 30.81 33.86 -3.08
C ASP A 5 30.97 32.76 -4.14
N THR A 6 31.37 31.57 -3.66
CA THR A 6 30.94 30.30 -4.27
C THR A 6 29.66 29.86 -3.57
N LEU A 7 28.57 29.84 -4.34
CA LEU A 7 27.31 29.16 -4.00
C LEU A 7 27.58 27.67 -3.78
N THR A 8 27.56 27.21 -2.53
CA THR A 8 27.31 25.80 -2.22
C THR A 8 25.92 25.69 -1.66
N GLY A 9 24.94 25.52 -2.55
CA GLY A 9 23.65 24.92 -2.23
C GLY A 9 23.89 23.47 -1.82
N GLY A 10 24.19 23.25 -0.54
CA GLY A 10 24.26 21.92 0.05
C GLY A 10 22.85 21.39 0.21
N GLY A 11 22.38 20.61 -0.77
CA GLY A 11 21.22 19.75 -0.61
C GLY A 11 21.46 18.78 0.54
N HIS A 12 20.89 19.08 1.69
CA HIS A 12 20.73 18.12 2.77
C HIS A 12 19.61 17.17 2.34
N ALA A 13 19.96 16.11 1.61
CA ALA A 13 19.17 14.89 1.73
C ALA A 13 19.38 14.41 3.18
N ASP A 14 18.41 14.73 4.04
CA ASP A 14 18.40 14.30 5.45
C ASP A 14 18.34 12.78 5.45
N ALA A 15 19.38 12.11 5.98
CA ALA A 15 19.45 10.65 6.04
C ALA A 15 18.27 10.01 6.80
N ARG A 16 17.47 10.81 7.54
CA ARG A 16 16.17 10.39 8.09
C ARG A 16 15.10 10.14 7.03
N MET A 17 15.05 10.89 5.93
CA MET A 17 14.04 10.70 4.89
C MET A 17 14.07 9.32 4.22
N PRO A 18 15.23 8.76 3.81
CA PRO A 18 15.27 7.40 3.26
C PRO A 18 14.96 6.33 4.31
N ALA A 19 15.46 6.47 5.55
CA ALA A 19 15.15 5.51 6.62
C ALA A 19 13.65 5.50 7.00
N ASP A 20 13.01 6.67 7.03
CA ASP A 20 11.57 6.82 7.27
C ASP A 20 10.75 6.27 6.09
N LEU A 21 11.22 6.46 4.86
CA LEU A 21 10.58 5.88 3.67
C LEU A 21 10.64 4.34 3.69
N ASP A 22 11.78 3.75 4.04
CA ASP A 22 11.92 2.29 4.09
C ASP A 22 11.06 1.63 5.16
N GLU A 23 11.03 2.22 6.36
CA GLU A 23 10.15 1.79 7.45
C GLU A 23 8.69 1.89 7.02
N LYS A 24 8.28 3.04 6.48
CA LYS A 24 6.92 3.27 6.01
C LYS A 24 6.53 2.27 4.92
N THR A 25 7.42 2.00 3.98
CA THR A 25 7.17 1.08 2.87
C THR A 25 6.98 -0.36 3.39
N THR A 26 7.82 -0.79 4.33
CA THR A 26 7.70 -2.11 4.97
C THR A 26 6.35 -2.23 5.67
N ARG A 27 5.99 -1.23 6.49
CA ARG A 27 4.71 -1.21 7.21
C ARG A 27 3.50 -1.28 6.28
N TYR A 28 3.52 -0.58 5.14
CA TYR A 28 2.41 -0.62 4.17
C TYR A 28 2.31 -1.97 3.45
N GLY A 29 3.44 -2.62 3.16
CA GLY A 29 3.44 -3.96 2.57
C GLY A 29 2.87 -5.00 3.54
N GLU A 30 3.24 -4.94 4.82
CA GLU A 30 2.68 -5.80 5.87
C GLU A 30 1.19 -5.54 6.07
N MET A 31 0.78 -4.27 6.13
CA MET A 31 -0.63 -3.87 6.27
C MET A 31 -1.49 -4.42 5.14
N LEU A 32 -1.06 -4.29 3.87
CA LEU A 32 -1.81 -4.85 2.73
C LEU A 32 -1.87 -6.38 2.80
N ALA A 33 -0.76 -7.05 3.11
CA ALA A 33 -0.74 -8.49 3.22
C ALA A 33 -1.70 -9.01 4.31
N SER A 34 -1.68 -8.41 5.51
CA SER A 34 -2.60 -8.79 6.59
C SER A 34 -4.06 -8.46 6.25
N ALA A 35 -4.31 -7.33 5.57
CA ALA A 35 -5.65 -6.96 5.15
C ALA A 35 -6.25 -7.98 4.16
N LEU A 36 -5.44 -8.48 3.21
CA LEU A 36 -5.82 -9.55 2.28
C LEU A 36 -6.09 -10.88 3.00
N GLU A 37 -5.33 -11.18 4.05
CA GLU A 37 -5.55 -12.40 4.86
C GLU A 37 -6.84 -12.33 5.70
N GLU A 38 -7.25 -11.15 6.14
CA GLU A 38 -8.45 -10.95 6.98
C GLU A 38 -9.74 -10.73 6.19
N ALA A 39 -9.67 -10.26 4.94
CA ALA A 39 -10.84 -9.96 4.14
C ALA A 39 -11.42 -11.23 3.49
N GLU A 40 -12.66 -11.57 3.84
CA GLU A 40 -13.36 -12.72 3.27
C GLU A 40 -14.52 -12.28 2.39
N VAL A 41 -14.63 -12.81 1.17
CA VAL A 41 -15.76 -12.50 0.27
C VAL A 41 -17.08 -12.92 0.94
N CYS A 42 -17.99 -11.96 1.12
CA CYS A 42 -19.26 -12.19 1.84
C CYS A 42 -20.50 -12.14 0.93
N VAL A 43 -20.31 -11.83 -0.35
CA VAL A 43 -21.37 -11.77 -1.36
C VAL A 43 -21.59 -13.15 -2.03
N PRO A 44 -22.82 -13.49 -2.46
CA PRO A 44 -23.09 -14.82 -3.02
C PRO A 44 -22.39 -15.10 -4.35
N GLU A 45 -21.78 -16.28 -4.46
CA GLU A 45 -21.15 -16.79 -5.69
C GLU A 45 -22.06 -16.70 -6.92
N GLY A 46 -21.47 -16.43 -8.08
CA GLY A 46 -22.18 -16.33 -9.37
C GLY A 46 -23.00 -15.06 -9.57
N THR A 47 -22.98 -14.13 -8.60
CA THR A 47 -23.59 -12.80 -8.76
C THR A 47 -22.59 -11.81 -9.36
N PRO A 48 -23.06 -10.71 -10.00
CA PRO A 48 -22.16 -9.64 -10.43
C PRO A 48 -21.32 -9.04 -9.29
N LEU A 49 -21.85 -9.01 -8.06
CA LEU A 49 -21.12 -8.52 -6.89
C LEU A 49 -19.98 -9.46 -6.49
N TYR A 50 -20.15 -10.77 -6.64
CA TYR A 50 -19.07 -11.74 -6.43
C TYR A 50 -17.95 -11.54 -7.45
N GLY A 51 -18.28 -11.34 -8.73
CA GLY A 51 -17.28 -10.99 -9.74
C GLY A 51 -16.53 -9.68 -9.40
N MET A 52 -17.23 -8.67 -8.88
CA MET A 52 -16.59 -7.44 -8.40
C MET A 52 -15.67 -7.68 -7.19
N ALA A 53 -16.04 -8.60 -6.29
CA ALA A 53 -15.19 -8.97 -5.16
C ALA A 53 -13.90 -9.67 -5.65
N GLU A 54 -14.03 -10.62 -6.58
CA GLU A 54 -12.87 -11.29 -7.21
C GLU A 54 -11.96 -10.29 -7.91
N GLU A 55 -12.51 -9.33 -8.67
CA GLU A 55 -11.71 -8.28 -9.31
C GLU A 55 -10.98 -7.39 -8.29
N CYS A 56 -11.63 -7.02 -7.19
CA CYS A 56 -10.99 -6.22 -6.13
C CYS A 56 -9.82 -6.98 -5.46
N GLU A 57 -10.03 -8.27 -5.17
CA GLU A 57 -9.01 -9.14 -4.57
C GLU A 57 -7.84 -9.35 -5.54
N GLU A 58 -8.12 -9.68 -6.80
CA GLU A 58 -7.09 -9.87 -7.85
C GLU A 58 -6.22 -8.62 -8.00
N MET A 59 -6.84 -7.44 -8.05
CA MET A 59 -6.10 -6.17 -8.14
C MET A 59 -5.25 -5.94 -6.89
N ALA A 60 -5.79 -6.16 -5.68
CA ALA A 60 -5.06 -5.97 -4.44
C ALA A 60 -3.85 -6.93 -4.33
N VAL A 61 -4.02 -8.20 -4.71
CA VAL A 61 -2.93 -9.20 -4.76
C VAL A 61 -1.87 -8.81 -5.80
N SER A 62 -2.28 -8.40 -7.00
CA SER A 62 -1.35 -7.97 -8.06
C SER A 62 -0.47 -6.81 -7.60
N TYR A 63 -1.04 -5.83 -6.91
CA TYR A 63 -0.28 -4.70 -6.36
C TYR A 63 0.60 -5.07 -5.16
N LEU A 64 0.23 -6.09 -4.37
CA LEU A 64 1.12 -6.64 -3.35
C LEU A 64 2.35 -7.29 -4.00
N GLU A 65 2.17 -8.03 -5.08
CA GLU A 65 3.26 -8.64 -5.85
C GLU A 65 4.16 -7.59 -6.51
N ASP A 66 3.58 -6.58 -7.17
CA ASP A 66 4.32 -5.45 -7.74
C ASP A 66 5.13 -4.72 -6.67
N GLY A 67 4.53 -4.47 -5.50
CA GLY A 67 5.22 -3.82 -4.40
C GLY A 67 6.42 -4.64 -3.90
N ARG A 68 6.27 -5.97 -3.79
CA ARG A 68 7.38 -6.89 -3.45
C ARG A 68 8.48 -6.85 -4.52
N HIS A 69 8.10 -6.84 -5.79
CA HIS A 69 9.06 -6.72 -6.89
C HIS A 69 9.86 -5.42 -6.82
N PHE A 70 9.21 -4.28 -6.58
CA PHE A 70 9.91 -3.00 -6.42
C PHE A 70 10.82 -2.96 -5.19
N ARG A 71 10.47 -3.66 -4.10
CA ARG A 71 11.37 -3.80 -2.94
C ARG A 71 12.62 -4.58 -3.26
N GLU A 72 12.49 -5.69 -3.99
CA GLU A 72 13.64 -6.48 -4.44
C GLU A 72 14.56 -5.68 -5.37
N ALA A 73 14.00 -4.71 -6.11
CA ALA A 73 14.71 -3.81 -7.00
C ALA A 73 15.27 -2.53 -6.33
N ASP A 74 15.20 -2.41 -4.99
CA ASP A 74 15.62 -1.22 -4.22
C ASP A 74 14.89 0.08 -4.65
N ASP A 75 13.62 -0.04 -5.02
CA ASP A 75 12.74 1.07 -5.40
C ASP A 75 11.60 1.25 -4.37
N PRO A 76 11.88 1.84 -3.20
CA PRO A 76 10.90 1.96 -2.12
C PRO A 76 9.74 2.90 -2.46
N VAL A 77 9.94 3.86 -3.39
CA VAL A 77 8.87 4.80 -3.79
C VAL A 77 7.79 4.07 -4.58
N ASN A 78 8.18 3.29 -5.60
CA ASN A 78 7.22 2.52 -6.37
C ASN A 78 6.63 1.37 -5.55
N ALA A 79 7.41 0.75 -4.65
CA ALA A 79 6.87 -0.24 -3.72
C ALA A 79 5.77 0.35 -2.83
N LEU A 80 6.01 1.51 -2.20
CA LEU A 80 5.03 2.18 -1.37
C LEU A 80 3.77 2.58 -2.16
N ALA A 81 3.94 3.05 -3.40
CA ALA A 81 2.84 3.39 -4.27
C ALA A 81 1.97 2.15 -4.59
N SER A 82 2.59 1.02 -4.95
CA SER A 82 1.89 -0.24 -5.22
C SER A 82 1.13 -0.72 -3.99
N TYR A 83 1.76 -0.81 -2.81
CA TYR A 83 1.08 -1.24 -1.59
C TYR A 83 -0.10 -0.33 -1.21
N SER A 84 0.08 0.99 -1.33
CA SER A 84 -0.98 1.95 -1.03
C SER A 84 -2.17 1.81 -1.98
N TYR A 85 -1.91 1.54 -3.26
CA TYR A 85 -2.96 1.42 -4.27
C TYR A 85 -3.67 0.06 -4.21
N GLY A 86 -2.94 -1.03 -3.95
CA GLY A 86 -3.54 -2.35 -3.68
C GLY A 86 -4.45 -2.32 -2.46
N TYR A 87 -4.04 -1.63 -1.39
CA TYR A 87 -4.89 -1.43 -0.22
C TYR A 87 -6.15 -0.61 -0.54
N GLY A 88 -6.05 0.38 -1.43
CA GLY A 88 -7.20 1.15 -1.90
C GLY A 88 -8.25 0.31 -2.62
N TRP A 89 -7.85 -0.70 -3.40
CA TRP A 89 -8.78 -1.66 -4.00
C TRP A 89 -9.54 -2.47 -2.96
N LEU A 90 -8.82 -2.98 -1.95
CA LEU A 90 -9.43 -3.80 -0.91
C LEU A 90 -10.35 -2.98 0.02
N ASP A 91 -9.91 -1.80 0.47
CA ASP A 91 -10.73 -0.88 1.30
C ASP A 91 -12.01 -0.45 0.56
N CYS A 92 -11.92 -0.20 -0.76
CA CYS A 92 -13.10 0.07 -1.59
C CYS A 92 -14.08 -1.11 -1.56
N GLY A 93 -13.60 -2.33 -1.74
CA GLY A 93 -14.42 -3.54 -1.68
C GLY A 93 -15.11 -3.74 -0.33
N VAL A 94 -14.38 -3.54 0.78
CA VAL A 94 -14.95 -3.61 2.14
C VAL A 94 -16.06 -2.56 2.31
N ARG A 95 -15.82 -1.32 1.89
CA ARG A 95 -16.81 -0.23 1.98
C ARG A 95 -18.04 -0.44 1.10
N MET A 96 -17.89 -1.16 0.00
CA MET A 96 -19.01 -1.58 -0.85
C MET A 96 -19.77 -2.79 -0.28
N GLY A 97 -19.29 -3.40 0.81
CA GLY A 97 -19.89 -4.58 1.43
C GLY A 97 -19.63 -5.86 0.64
N LEU A 98 -18.51 -5.91 -0.12
CA LEU A 98 -18.10 -7.11 -0.87
C LEU A 98 -17.37 -8.12 0.01
N PHE A 99 -16.69 -7.62 1.05
CA PHE A 99 -15.90 -8.42 1.98
C PHE A 99 -16.42 -8.24 3.42
N ALA A 100 -16.38 -9.32 4.19
CA ALA A 100 -16.45 -9.29 5.64
C ALA A 100 -15.03 -9.16 6.20
N ILE A 101 -14.91 -8.43 7.30
CA ILE A 101 -13.65 -8.23 8.04
C ILE A 101 -13.91 -8.43 9.54
N PRO A 102 -12.91 -8.78 10.35
CA PRO A 102 -13.07 -8.89 11.80
C PRO A 102 -13.56 -7.57 12.42
N GLU A 103 -14.55 -7.62 13.32
CA GLU A 103 -15.17 -6.41 13.90
C GLU A 103 -14.18 -5.49 14.64
N ASP A 104 -13.09 -6.04 15.20
CA ASP A 104 -12.07 -5.31 15.97
C ASP A 104 -10.83 -4.90 15.14
N THR A 105 -10.84 -5.07 13.81
CA THR A 105 -9.67 -4.79 12.99
C THR A 105 -9.41 -3.29 12.84
N ALA A 106 -8.18 -2.86 13.09
CA ALA A 106 -7.72 -1.49 12.78
C ALA A 106 -7.14 -1.38 11.35
N LEU A 107 -7.21 -2.47 10.57
CA LEU A 107 -6.66 -2.54 9.22
C LEU A 107 -7.55 -1.89 8.18
N PHE A 108 -8.77 -1.45 8.50
CA PHE A 108 -9.69 -0.82 7.55
C PHE A 108 -10.27 0.47 8.13
N THR A 109 -10.61 1.43 7.26
CA THR A 109 -11.22 2.69 7.70
C THR A 109 -12.74 2.58 7.60
N THR A 110 -13.35 2.04 8.66
CA THR A 110 -14.80 1.83 8.80
C THR A 110 -15.44 2.89 9.70
N GLU A 111 -15.46 4.16 9.27
CA GLU A 111 -16.21 5.25 9.90
C GLU A 111 -16.76 6.20 8.83
#